data_AF-A0A9D7HTQ6-F1
#
_entry.id   AF-A0A9D7HTQ6-F1
#
_cell.length_a   1.000
_cell.length_b   1.000
_cell.length_c   1.000
_cell.angle_alpha   90.00
_cell.angle_beta   90.00
_cell.angle_gamma   90.00
#
_symmetry.space_group_name_H-M   'P 1'
#
loop_
_entity.id
_entity.type
_entity.pdbx_description
1 polymer ?
#
loop_
_entity_poly.entity_id
_entity_poly.type
_entity_poly.pdbx_seq_one_letter_code
_entity_poly.pdbx_strand_id
1 'polypeptide(L)'
;MKRGLLLLLIACVGLGASAQRIFERKRPEIIPTDGKMRRGGFYFAPGVTYTLAKFKDQERELFREGDTVYTATFDPKGGFGPYLEIGWFHATRDAVILDYWDFGLAYKALNGKQSHTGILQRGLNENDTVVLTAGDGVFNDQYLTVHANANKFIQTGNYQFVQLSLGLNADWGFSQARTYTGDPFVIADQDLPPTFLAQAHVKVGYGFKVSQRLLIIPAVETPVFSAVPADEGFGQLHWFNSRYRPLIFSVRLLFLRYPKGFECPPVIKHNAFEGKKHKEYKPDSYHP
;
A
#
# COMPACT_ATOMS: atom_id res chain seq x y z
N MET A 1 -9.83 -24.25 -17.04
CA MET A 1 -9.03 -23.11 -16.54
C MET A 1 -7.88 -22.65 -17.46
N LYS A 2 -7.53 -23.36 -18.55
CA LYS A 2 -6.38 -22.97 -19.41
C LYS A 2 -6.71 -21.97 -20.54
N ARG A 3 -7.98 -21.83 -20.95
CA ARG A 3 -8.40 -20.92 -22.03
C ARG A 3 -8.55 -19.45 -21.59
N GLY A 4 -8.85 -19.20 -20.31
CA GLY A 4 -8.93 -17.82 -19.77
C GLY A 4 -7.57 -17.15 -19.60
N LEU A 5 -6.55 -17.93 -19.23
CA LEU A 5 -5.17 -17.43 -19.08
C LEU A 5 -4.57 -17.01 -20.44
N LEU A 6 -4.92 -17.71 -21.52
CA LEU A 6 -4.47 -17.39 -22.88
C LEU A 6 -5.08 -16.08 -23.40
N LEU A 7 -6.37 -15.83 -23.11
CA LEU A 7 -7.03 -14.57 -23.47
C LEU A 7 -6.49 -13.38 -22.66
N LEU A 8 -6.11 -13.60 -21.39
CA LEU A 8 -5.50 -12.57 -20.56
C LEU A 8 -4.06 -12.24 -21.00
N LEU A 9 -3.29 -13.26 -21.43
CA LEU A 9 -1.96 -13.08 -22.02
C LEU A 9 -2.02 -12.37 -23.40
N ILE A 10 -3.03 -12.67 -24.24
CA ILE A 10 -3.22 -11.98 -25.52
C ILE A 10 -3.67 -10.52 -25.30
N ALA A 11 -4.48 -10.25 -24.27
CA ALA A 11 -4.83 -8.88 -23.87
C ALA A 11 -3.62 -8.08 -23.36
N CYS A 12 -2.66 -8.73 -22.69
CA CYS A 12 -1.41 -8.08 -22.25
C CYS A 12 -0.43 -7.81 -23.40
N VAL A 13 -0.42 -8.63 -24.47
CA VAL A 13 0.47 -8.42 -25.64
C VAL A 13 -0.10 -7.38 -26.61
N GLY A 14 -1.43 -7.21 -26.68
CA GLY A 14 -2.07 -6.16 -27.49
C GLY A 14 -1.75 -4.72 -27.09
N LEU A 15 -1.22 -4.51 -25.87
CA LEU A 15 -0.75 -3.19 -25.41
C LEU A 15 0.70 -2.87 -25.87
N GLY A 16 1.39 -3.82 -26.51
CA GLY A 16 2.78 -3.65 -26.99
C GLY A 16 2.92 -3.00 -28.36
N ALA A 17 1.84 -2.80 -29.12
CA ALA A 17 1.88 -2.23 -30.48
C ALA A 17 1.99 -0.69 -30.50
N SER A 18 2.72 -0.09 -29.56
CA SER A 18 3.05 1.35 -29.52
C SER A 18 4.57 1.58 -29.60
N ALA A 19 5.29 0.81 -30.41
CA ALA A 19 6.73 1.00 -30.64
C ALA A 19 7.06 2.24 -31.50
N GLN A 20 6.06 2.96 -32.03
CA GLN A 20 6.26 4.16 -32.87
C GLN A 20 6.31 5.49 -32.09
N ARG A 21 6.26 5.50 -30.75
CA ARG A 21 6.29 6.74 -29.94
C ARG A 21 7.69 7.14 -29.43
N ILE A 22 8.75 6.65 -30.05
CA ILE A 22 10.14 6.95 -29.65
C ILE A 22 10.56 8.38 -30.08
N PHE A 23 9.83 9.03 -31.00
CA PHE A 23 10.15 10.36 -31.55
C PHE A 23 9.12 11.46 -31.26
N GLU A 24 8.20 11.29 -30.30
CA GLU A 24 7.32 12.39 -29.89
C GLU A 24 7.98 13.32 -28.87
N ARG A 25 7.74 14.64 -29.08
CA ARG A 25 7.99 15.78 -28.19
C ARG A 25 8.06 15.39 -26.70
N LYS A 26 9.01 15.98 -25.97
CA LYS A 26 9.15 15.93 -24.50
C LYS A 26 7.79 15.77 -23.83
N ARG A 27 7.54 14.60 -23.23
CA ARG A 27 6.25 14.25 -22.62
C ARG A 27 5.85 15.34 -21.61
N PRO A 28 4.57 15.74 -21.56
CA PRO A 28 4.15 16.81 -20.67
C PRO A 28 4.41 16.40 -19.21
N GLU A 29 5.02 17.30 -18.44
CA GLU A 29 5.30 17.06 -17.03
C GLU A 29 4.00 16.80 -16.25
N ILE A 30 4.03 15.76 -15.41
CA ILE A 30 2.89 15.34 -14.59
C ILE A 30 2.54 16.48 -13.61
N ILE A 31 3.53 16.88 -12.82
CA ILE A 31 3.50 18.09 -11.99
C ILE A 31 4.43 19.10 -12.66
N PRO A 32 3.91 20.23 -13.19
CA PRO A 32 4.77 21.23 -13.81
C PRO A 32 5.59 21.95 -12.73
N THR A 33 6.89 21.68 -12.70
CA THR A 33 7.82 22.23 -11.69
C THR A 33 8.37 23.60 -12.07
N ASP A 34 8.10 24.04 -13.31
CA ASP A 34 8.45 25.34 -13.91
C ASP A 34 7.73 26.56 -13.29
N GLY A 35 7.38 26.51 -11.99
CA GLY A 35 6.68 27.58 -11.26
C GLY A 35 5.24 27.86 -11.69
N LYS A 36 4.72 27.14 -12.70
CA LYS A 36 3.31 27.22 -13.13
C LYS A 36 2.33 26.72 -12.06
N MET A 37 2.80 25.94 -11.09
CA MET A 37 1.99 25.39 -10.00
C MET A 37 2.75 25.42 -8.67
N ARG A 38 1.99 25.56 -7.57
CA ARG A 38 2.54 25.44 -6.23
C ARG A 38 3.02 24.03 -5.99
N ARG A 39 4.16 23.94 -5.33
CA ARG A 39 4.83 22.69 -4.97
C ARG A 39 4.13 21.93 -3.84
N GLY A 40 2.91 22.29 -3.47
CA GLY A 40 2.17 21.50 -2.51
C GLY A 40 0.68 21.75 -2.56
N GLY A 41 -0.07 20.75 -2.15
CA GLY A 41 -1.52 20.73 -2.22
C GLY A 41 -2.11 19.68 -1.29
N PHE A 42 -3.44 19.64 -1.29
CA PHE A 42 -4.19 18.65 -0.53
C PHE A 42 -4.47 17.44 -1.40
N TYR A 43 -4.63 16.30 -0.76
CA TYR A 43 -5.16 15.12 -1.41
C TYR A 43 -6.15 14.41 -0.50
N PHE A 44 -7.00 13.62 -1.13
CA PHE A 44 -8.01 12.80 -0.48
C PHE A 44 -8.04 11.43 -1.16
N ALA A 45 -8.09 10.33 -0.42
CA ALA A 45 -8.13 8.98 -0.97
C ALA A 45 -9.15 8.10 -0.23
N PRO A 46 -10.38 7.97 -0.75
CA PRO A 46 -11.29 6.93 -0.29
C PRO A 46 -10.82 5.56 -0.80
N GLY A 47 -11.13 4.51 -0.04
CA GLY A 47 -10.73 3.17 -0.38
C GLY A 47 -11.39 2.08 0.46
N VAL A 48 -10.90 0.87 0.26
CA VAL A 48 -11.27 -0.31 1.03
C VAL A 48 -10.01 -1.08 1.41
N THR A 49 -10.04 -1.70 2.58
CA THR A 49 -9.04 -2.66 3.04
C THR A 49 -9.53 -4.08 2.79
N TYR A 50 -8.60 -5.01 2.62
CA TYR A 50 -8.85 -6.44 2.59
C TYR A 50 -7.73 -7.16 3.34
N THR A 51 -8.06 -7.91 4.38
CA THR A 51 -7.06 -8.67 5.15
C THR A 51 -6.77 -10.00 4.46
N LEU A 52 -5.71 -10.06 3.65
CA LEU A 52 -5.36 -11.28 2.94
C LEU A 52 -4.91 -12.37 3.92
N ALA A 53 -5.70 -13.43 4.03
CA ALA A 53 -5.33 -14.66 4.74
C ALA A 53 -4.45 -15.56 3.86
N LYS A 54 -3.74 -16.50 4.49
CA LYS A 54 -3.04 -17.56 3.73
C LYS A 54 -4.07 -18.46 3.02
N PHE A 55 -3.79 -18.81 1.77
CA PHE A 55 -4.68 -19.65 0.93
C PHE A 55 -4.68 -21.14 1.29
N LYS A 56 -3.91 -21.56 2.28
CA LYS A 56 -3.80 -22.97 2.69
C LYS A 56 -4.04 -23.07 4.20
N ASP A 57 -4.88 -24.01 4.56
CA ASP A 57 -5.16 -24.38 5.94
C ASP A 57 -3.86 -24.75 6.65
N GLN A 58 -3.72 -24.27 7.88
CA GLN A 58 -2.57 -24.56 8.71
C GLN A 58 -2.97 -25.56 9.78
N GLU A 59 -2.44 -26.77 9.67
CA GLU A 59 -2.49 -27.77 10.72
C GLU A 59 -1.31 -27.53 11.68
N ARG A 60 -1.60 -27.45 12.98
CA ARG A 60 -0.61 -27.23 14.02
C ARG A 60 -0.92 -28.11 15.23
N GLU A 61 0.09 -28.80 15.72
CA GLU A 61 0.07 -29.45 17.03
C GLU A 61 0.21 -28.37 18.11
N LEU A 62 -0.82 -28.18 18.92
CA LEU A 62 -0.81 -27.15 19.99
C LEU A 62 -0.39 -27.73 21.34
N PHE A 63 -0.56 -29.03 21.53
CA PHE A 63 -0.29 -29.69 22.80
C PHE A 63 0.11 -31.15 22.60
N ARG A 64 1.13 -31.57 23.35
CA ARG A 64 1.54 -32.97 23.45
C ARG A 64 2.02 -33.28 24.85
N GLU A 65 1.32 -34.21 25.49
CA GLU A 65 1.71 -34.76 26.80
C GLU A 65 1.56 -36.28 26.77
N GLY A 66 2.70 -36.98 26.76
CA GLY A 66 2.74 -38.44 26.62
C GLY A 66 2.05 -38.93 25.35
N ASP A 67 0.99 -39.72 25.53
CA ASP A 67 0.18 -40.31 24.46
C ASP A 67 -1.05 -39.46 24.09
N THR A 68 -1.14 -38.22 24.61
CA THR A 68 -2.20 -37.28 24.23
C THR A 68 -1.64 -36.21 23.31
N VAL A 69 -2.20 -36.11 22.09
CA VAL A 69 -1.83 -35.11 21.08
C VAL A 69 -3.06 -34.29 20.71
N TYR A 70 -2.93 -32.97 20.70
CA TYR A 70 -3.96 -32.06 20.19
C TYR A 70 -3.48 -31.37 18.92
N THR A 71 -4.18 -31.65 17.82
CA THR A 71 -3.89 -31.08 16.51
C THR A 71 -5.06 -30.22 16.05
N ALA A 72 -4.79 -28.97 15.69
CA ALA A 72 -5.79 -28.02 15.22
C ALA A 72 -5.50 -27.58 13.78
N THR A 73 -6.53 -27.61 12.94
CA THR A 73 -6.51 -27.06 11.59
C THR A 73 -7.26 -25.74 11.56
N PHE A 74 -6.57 -24.70 11.07
CA PHE A 74 -7.09 -23.33 10.99
C PHE A 74 -7.41 -22.93 9.54
N ASP A 75 -8.63 -22.43 9.32
CA ASP A 75 -9.14 -21.87 8.06
C ASP A 75 -9.37 -20.36 8.20
N PRO A 76 -8.35 -19.53 7.91
CA PRO A 76 -8.46 -18.07 7.97
C PRO A 76 -9.09 -17.49 6.70
N LYS A 77 -10.05 -16.57 6.89
CA LYS A 77 -10.76 -15.86 5.82
C LYS A 77 -10.64 -14.35 5.97
N GLY A 78 -10.18 -13.71 4.90
CA GLY A 78 -10.07 -12.26 4.82
C GLY A 78 -11.41 -11.54 4.82
N GLY A 79 -11.44 -10.35 5.39
CA GLY A 79 -12.59 -9.46 5.42
C GLY A 79 -12.30 -8.09 4.81
N PHE A 80 -13.35 -7.45 4.30
CA PHE A 80 -13.28 -6.08 3.77
C PHE A 80 -13.58 -5.05 4.86
N GLY A 81 -12.90 -3.91 4.82
CA GLY A 81 -13.17 -2.76 5.67
C GLY A 81 -13.08 -1.44 4.92
N PRO A 82 -13.71 -0.37 5.42
CA PRO A 82 -13.53 0.98 4.89
C PRO A 82 -12.11 1.52 5.09
N TYR A 83 -11.65 2.34 4.14
CA TYR A 83 -10.42 3.11 4.22
C TYR A 83 -10.64 4.56 3.76
N LEU A 84 -10.03 5.51 4.47
CA LEU A 84 -10.11 6.92 4.13
C LEU A 84 -8.77 7.59 4.45
N GLU A 85 -8.15 8.23 3.47
CA GLU A 85 -6.88 8.97 3.62
C GLU A 85 -7.11 10.45 3.32
N ILE A 86 -6.54 11.34 4.12
CA ILE A 86 -6.46 12.77 3.84
C ILE A 86 -5.08 13.28 4.22
N GLY A 87 -4.53 14.18 3.42
CA GLY A 87 -3.24 14.74 3.75
C GLY A 87 -2.80 15.84 2.81
N TRP A 88 -1.52 16.13 2.94
CA TRP A 88 -0.84 17.15 2.17
C TRP A 88 0.36 16.55 1.46
N PHE A 89 0.59 16.99 0.23
CA PHE A 89 1.76 16.59 -0.54
C PHE A 89 2.67 17.78 -0.83
N HIS A 90 3.97 17.52 -0.92
CA HIS A 90 5.01 18.48 -1.27
C HIS A 90 5.92 17.92 -2.38
N ALA A 91 5.92 18.58 -3.53
CA ALA A 91 6.73 18.23 -4.69
C ALA A 91 8.17 18.75 -4.59
N THR A 92 9.12 17.87 -4.88
CA THR A 92 10.55 18.14 -4.90
C THR A 92 10.93 18.93 -6.16
N ARG A 93 12.02 19.71 -6.09
CA ARG A 93 12.45 20.60 -7.19
C ARG A 93 13.15 19.81 -8.30
N ASP A 94 13.93 18.80 -7.92
CA ASP A 94 14.75 17.97 -8.81
C ASP A 94 14.31 16.51 -8.71
N ALA A 95 13.36 16.14 -9.56
CA ALA A 95 12.63 14.88 -9.56
C ALA A 95 13.43 13.71 -10.17
N VAL A 96 14.72 13.56 -9.85
CA VAL A 96 15.53 12.45 -10.39
C VAL A 96 15.21 11.15 -9.68
N ILE A 97 15.28 11.13 -8.35
CA ILE A 97 15.07 9.92 -7.53
C ILE A 97 13.70 9.94 -6.84
N LEU A 98 13.18 11.12 -6.53
CA LEU A 98 11.95 11.29 -5.78
C LEU A 98 11.20 12.53 -6.29
N ASP A 99 9.92 12.35 -6.59
CA ASP A 99 9.13 13.41 -7.21
C ASP A 99 8.38 14.22 -6.15
N TYR A 100 7.81 13.56 -5.14
CA TYR A 100 7.12 14.26 -4.06
C TYR A 100 7.03 13.43 -2.77
N TRP A 101 6.86 14.14 -1.65
CA TRP A 101 6.52 13.57 -0.35
C TRP A 101 5.05 13.81 -0.05
N ASP A 102 4.38 12.86 0.58
CA ASP A 102 3.09 13.12 1.21
C ASP A 102 3.08 12.71 2.67
N PHE A 103 2.26 13.42 3.44
CA PHE A 103 2.04 13.18 4.85
C PHE A 103 0.57 13.39 5.16
N GLY A 104 0.01 12.57 6.04
CA GLY A 104 -1.42 12.63 6.29
C GLY A 104 -1.90 11.75 7.43
N LEU A 105 -3.23 11.73 7.53
CA LEU A 105 -3.97 10.89 8.43
C LEU A 105 -4.84 9.93 7.61
N ALA A 106 -5.00 8.72 8.11
CA ALA A 106 -5.91 7.74 7.53
C ALA A 106 -6.73 7.05 8.61
N TYR A 107 -7.96 6.70 8.24
CA TYR A 107 -8.78 5.73 8.96
C TYR A 107 -8.74 4.41 8.21
N LYS A 108 -8.51 3.31 8.92
CA LYS A 108 -8.56 1.96 8.36
C LYS A 108 -9.27 1.02 9.31
N ALA A 109 -10.23 0.27 8.77
CA ALA A 109 -10.84 -0.86 9.47
C ALA A 109 -10.27 -2.16 8.91
N LEU A 110 -9.86 -3.09 9.77
CA LEU A 110 -9.33 -4.40 9.41
C LEU A 110 -10.26 -5.46 9.98
N ASN A 111 -10.86 -6.22 9.07
CA ASN A 111 -11.90 -7.20 9.40
C ASN A 111 -11.45 -8.58 8.93
N GLY A 112 -11.83 -9.63 9.63
CA GLY A 112 -11.56 -10.99 9.17
C GLY A 112 -12.19 -12.04 10.08
N LYS A 113 -12.07 -13.29 9.67
CA LYS A 113 -12.64 -14.44 10.39
C LYS A 113 -11.68 -15.62 10.35
N GLN A 114 -11.73 -16.46 11.36
CA GLN A 114 -10.98 -17.72 11.40
C GLN A 114 -11.89 -18.82 11.92
N SER A 115 -12.02 -19.90 11.17
CA SER A 115 -12.63 -21.12 11.68
C SER A 115 -11.53 -22.09 12.08
N HIS A 116 -11.79 -22.93 13.09
CA HIS A 116 -10.85 -23.99 13.46
C HIS A 116 -11.58 -25.31 13.69
N THR A 117 -10.86 -26.39 13.41
CA THR A 117 -11.26 -27.76 13.74
C THR A 117 -10.10 -28.43 14.45
N GLY A 118 -10.35 -28.96 15.63
CA GLY A 118 -9.37 -29.59 16.50
C GLY A 118 -9.67 -31.05 16.74
N ILE A 119 -8.62 -31.85 16.81
CA ILE A 119 -8.68 -33.29 17.07
C ILE A 119 -7.79 -33.55 18.29
N LEU A 120 -8.42 -33.95 19.39
CA LEU A 120 -7.73 -34.49 20.55
C LEU A 120 -7.70 -36.01 20.44
N GLN A 121 -6.50 -36.56 20.25
CA GLN A 121 -6.28 -38.01 20.28
C GLN A 121 -5.60 -38.37 21.59
N ARG A 122 -6.18 -39.33 22.32
CA ARG A 122 -5.61 -39.92 23.53
C ARG A 122 -5.40 -41.41 23.32
N GLY A 123 -4.13 -41.81 23.22
CA GLY A 123 -3.66 -43.19 23.06
C GLY A 123 -2.88 -43.39 21.73
N LEU A 124 -2.43 -44.63 21.50
CA LEU A 124 -1.57 -45.05 20.37
C LEU A 124 -2.24 -46.16 19.52
N ASN A 125 -3.50 -46.53 19.79
CA ASN A 125 -4.16 -47.72 19.21
C ASN A 125 -5.49 -47.37 18.52
N GLU A 126 -6.00 -48.24 17.63
CA GLU A 126 -7.25 -48.04 16.87
C GLU A 126 -8.55 -47.87 17.72
N ASN A 127 -8.49 -48.08 19.05
CA ASN A 127 -9.59 -47.87 20.00
C ASN A 127 -9.52 -46.53 20.75
N ASP A 128 -8.71 -45.58 20.29
CA ASP A 128 -8.50 -44.29 20.94
C ASP A 128 -9.76 -43.42 21.00
N THR A 129 -9.92 -42.69 22.10
CA THR A 129 -10.94 -41.65 22.21
C THR A 129 -10.49 -40.42 21.42
N VAL A 130 -11.22 -40.13 20.34
CA VAL A 130 -11.04 -38.92 19.53
C VAL A 130 -12.13 -37.91 19.89
N VAL A 131 -11.73 -36.75 20.41
CA VAL A 131 -12.66 -35.63 20.64
C VAL A 131 -12.46 -34.58 19.57
N LEU A 132 -13.51 -34.33 18.79
CA LEU A 132 -13.56 -33.28 17.79
C LEU A 132 -14.04 -31.98 18.45
N THR A 133 -13.28 -30.91 18.26
CA THR A 133 -13.68 -29.57 18.68
C THR A 133 -13.69 -28.63 17.48
N ALA A 134 -14.56 -27.63 17.51
CA ALA A 134 -14.62 -26.61 16.49
C ALA A 134 -15.02 -25.27 17.10
N GLY A 135 -14.70 -24.20 16.39
CA GLY A 135 -15.19 -22.87 16.75
C GLY A 135 -14.71 -21.80 15.79
N ASP A 136 -15.12 -20.57 16.05
CA ASP A 136 -14.99 -19.46 15.14
C ASP A 136 -14.51 -18.19 15.84
N GLY A 137 -13.60 -17.49 15.16
CA GLY A 137 -13.09 -16.18 15.51
C GLY A 137 -13.53 -15.12 14.52
N VAL A 138 -13.92 -13.94 15.00
CA VAL A 138 -14.20 -12.76 14.18
C VAL A 138 -13.50 -11.55 14.80
N PHE A 139 -12.82 -10.78 13.96
CA PHE A 139 -12.20 -9.51 14.39
C PHE A 139 -12.65 -8.34 13.51
N ASN A 140 -12.78 -7.18 14.13
CA ASN A 140 -13.02 -5.87 13.53
C ASN A 140 -12.22 -4.84 14.33
N ASP A 141 -11.05 -4.51 13.81
CA ASP A 141 -10.13 -3.57 14.42
C ASP A 141 -10.09 -2.28 13.62
N GLN A 142 -10.25 -1.14 14.30
CA GLN A 142 -10.27 0.18 13.70
C GLN A 142 -9.07 0.98 14.17
N TYR A 143 -8.34 1.52 13.20
CA TYR A 143 -7.11 2.24 13.43
C TYR A 143 -7.18 3.65 12.86
N LEU A 144 -6.63 4.58 13.64
CA LEU A 144 -6.22 5.89 13.16
C LEU A 144 -4.73 5.83 12.81
N THR A 145 -4.38 6.17 11.59
CA THR A 145 -3.05 6.03 11.01
C THR A 145 -2.46 7.40 10.73
N VAL A 146 -1.22 7.62 11.15
CA VAL A 146 -0.36 8.70 10.64
C VAL A 146 0.59 8.07 9.63
N HIS A 147 0.76 8.68 8.47
CA HIS A 147 1.66 8.15 7.45
C HIS A 147 2.51 9.22 6.78
N ALA A 148 3.65 8.79 6.26
CA ALA A 148 4.55 9.60 5.45
C ALA A 148 5.08 8.75 4.28
N ASN A 149 4.91 9.24 3.06
CA ASN A 149 5.27 8.48 1.85
C ASN A 149 6.24 9.26 0.96
N ALA A 150 7.23 8.55 0.46
CA ALA A 150 8.14 8.97 -0.60
C ALA A 150 7.63 8.43 -1.93
N ASN A 151 7.38 9.31 -2.90
CA ASN A 151 6.74 8.93 -4.15
C ASN A 151 7.59 9.25 -5.38
N LYS A 152 7.53 8.33 -6.35
CA LYS A 152 8.13 8.45 -7.67
C LYS A 152 7.07 8.21 -8.75
N PHE A 153 7.06 9.07 -9.77
CA PHE A 153 6.27 8.86 -10.97
C PHE A 153 7.13 8.35 -12.12
N ILE A 154 6.59 7.38 -12.84
CA ILE A 154 7.15 6.83 -14.06
C ILE A 154 6.14 7.10 -15.17
N GLN A 155 6.44 8.08 -16.03
CA GLN A 155 5.58 8.45 -17.14
C GLN A 155 5.47 7.30 -18.15
N THR A 156 4.26 6.76 -18.31
CA THR A 156 3.99 5.67 -19.26
C THR A 156 3.43 6.21 -20.58
N GLY A 157 2.62 7.28 -20.52
CA GLY A 157 2.05 7.92 -21.70
C GLY A 157 1.68 9.38 -21.46
N ASN A 158 1.03 10.00 -22.45
CA ASN A 158 0.52 11.36 -22.29
C ASN A 158 -0.56 11.36 -21.19
N TYR A 159 -0.35 12.18 -20.16
CA TYR A 159 -1.25 12.28 -19.00
C TYR A 159 -1.40 10.99 -18.16
N GLN A 160 -0.55 9.99 -18.39
CA GLN A 160 -0.62 8.68 -17.73
C GLN A 160 0.72 8.32 -17.10
N PHE A 161 0.69 7.81 -15.88
CA PHE A 161 1.90 7.51 -15.13
C PHE A 161 1.69 6.38 -14.12
N VAL A 162 2.75 5.64 -13.84
CA VAL A 162 2.80 4.73 -12.71
C VAL A 162 3.36 5.48 -11.51
N GLN A 163 2.73 5.36 -10.37
CA GLN A 163 3.23 5.83 -9.09
C GLN A 163 3.83 4.65 -8.33
N LEU A 164 5.08 4.79 -7.93
CA LEU A 164 5.72 3.92 -6.94
C LEU A 164 5.91 4.73 -5.66
N SER A 165 5.55 4.14 -4.53
CA SER A 165 5.55 4.81 -3.25
C SER A 165 6.10 3.88 -2.18
N LEU A 166 7.03 4.39 -1.39
CA LEU A 166 7.53 3.75 -0.19
C LEU A 166 7.13 4.61 1.00
N GLY A 167 6.44 4.01 1.95
CA GLY A 167 5.82 4.74 3.04
C GLY A 167 6.07 4.10 4.40
N LEU A 168 5.89 4.91 5.42
CA LEU A 168 5.84 4.48 6.82
C LEU A 168 4.46 4.84 7.36
N ASN A 169 3.88 3.95 8.15
CA ASN A 169 2.66 4.18 8.88
C ASN A 169 2.87 3.92 10.39
N ALA A 170 2.16 4.70 11.19
CA ALA A 170 2.04 4.52 12.63
C ALA A 170 0.54 4.51 12.94
N ASP A 171 0.05 3.37 13.41
CA ASP A 171 -1.36 3.11 13.58
C ASP A 171 -1.69 3.01 15.06
N TRP A 172 -2.75 3.69 15.47
CA TRP A 172 -3.30 3.61 16.80
C TRP A 172 -4.71 3.02 16.73
N GLY A 173 -4.87 1.82 17.30
CA GLY A 173 -6.12 1.10 17.39
C GLY A 173 -7.00 1.69 18.49
N PHE A 174 -8.11 2.31 18.12
CA PHE A 174 -9.03 2.93 19.08
C PHE A 174 -10.28 2.09 19.35
N SER A 175 -10.61 1.15 18.46
CA SER A 175 -11.70 0.19 18.63
C SER A 175 -11.26 -1.17 18.14
N GLN A 176 -11.29 -2.18 19.02
CA GLN A 176 -10.86 -3.54 18.73
C GLN A 176 -11.96 -4.50 19.18
N ALA A 177 -12.84 -4.86 18.26
CA ALA A 177 -13.93 -5.79 18.52
C ALA A 177 -13.52 -7.19 18.04
N ARG A 178 -13.22 -8.08 19.00
CA ARG A 178 -12.69 -9.41 18.74
C ARG A 178 -13.48 -10.42 19.54
N THR A 179 -14.03 -11.42 18.87
CA THR A 179 -14.74 -12.54 19.52
C THR A 179 -14.15 -13.85 19.02
N TYR A 180 -14.00 -14.81 19.93
CA TYR A 180 -13.53 -16.14 19.60
C TYR A 180 -14.29 -17.18 20.41
N THR A 181 -14.78 -18.21 19.73
CA THR A 181 -15.34 -19.42 20.35
C THR A 181 -14.43 -20.59 20.02
N GLY A 182 -14.14 -21.46 20.98
CA GLY A 182 -13.25 -22.60 20.76
C GLY A 182 -12.88 -23.31 22.05
N ASP A 183 -12.04 -24.32 21.92
CA ASP A 183 -11.48 -25.01 23.09
C ASP A 183 -10.43 -24.15 23.82
N PRO A 184 -10.18 -24.44 25.12
CA PRO A 184 -9.20 -23.69 25.91
C PRO A 184 -7.77 -23.72 25.35
N PHE A 185 -7.35 -24.77 24.63
CA PHE A 185 -5.99 -24.88 24.10
C PHE A 185 -5.78 -23.90 22.94
N VAL A 186 -6.76 -23.80 22.04
CA VAL A 186 -6.74 -22.82 20.94
C VAL A 186 -6.82 -21.39 21.46
N ILE A 187 -7.65 -21.14 22.48
CA ILE A 187 -7.78 -19.80 23.08
C ILE A 187 -6.49 -19.35 23.77
N ALA A 188 -5.76 -20.28 24.40
CA ALA A 188 -4.49 -19.95 25.08
C ALA A 188 -3.34 -19.63 24.10
N ASP A 189 -3.36 -20.16 22.88
CA ASP A 189 -2.32 -19.97 21.85
C ASP A 189 -2.58 -18.76 20.92
N GLN A 190 -3.50 -17.86 21.28
CA GLN A 190 -3.87 -16.74 20.41
C GLN A 190 -2.89 -15.57 20.48
N ASP A 191 -2.44 -15.13 19.31
CA ASP A 191 -1.72 -13.87 19.16
C ASP A 191 -2.61 -12.80 18.55
N LEU A 192 -2.56 -11.61 19.15
CA LEU A 192 -3.35 -10.47 18.72
C LEU A 192 -2.44 -9.27 18.42
N PRO A 193 -2.80 -8.45 17.43
CA PRO A 193 -2.00 -7.27 17.14
C PRO A 193 -2.12 -6.29 18.30
N PRO A 194 -1.00 -5.66 18.72
CA PRO A 194 -1.02 -4.64 19.75
C PRO A 194 -1.84 -3.43 19.31
N THR A 195 -2.20 -2.58 20.27
CA THR A 195 -2.96 -1.35 20.03
C THR A 195 -2.19 -0.36 19.16
N PHE A 196 -0.87 -0.33 19.26
CA PHE A 196 -0.01 0.49 18.41
C PHE A 196 0.72 -0.38 17.39
N LEU A 197 0.68 0.02 16.12
CA LEU A 197 1.40 -0.65 15.04
C LEU A 197 2.31 0.36 14.34
N ALA A 198 3.48 -0.10 13.91
CA ALA A 198 4.39 0.70 13.10
C ALA A 198 4.90 -0.16 11.96
N GLN A 199 4.56 0.19 10.71
CA GLN A 199 4.92 -0.62 9.55
C GLN A 199 5.46 0.25 8.41
N ALA A 200 6.31 -0.35 7.59
CA ALA A 200 6.66 0.16 6.28
C ALA A 200 5.76 -0.51 5.24
N HIS A 201 5.31 0.27 4.27
CA HIS A 201 4.43 -0.20 3.20
C HIS A 201 4.94 0.25 1.84
N VAL A 202 4.58 -0.52 0.82
CA VAL A 202 4.78 -0.17 -0.57
C VAL A 202 3.42 0.07 -1.20
N LYS A 203 3.30 1.16 -1.95
CA LYS A 203 2.09 1.56 -2.65
C LYS A 203 2.39 1.73 -4.13
N VAL A 204 1.64 1.02 -4.96
CA VAL A 204 1.76 1.06 -6.42
C VAL A 204 0.44 1.57 -6.97
N GLY A 205 0.49 2.62 -7.77
CA GLY A 205 -0.69 3.23 -8.36
C GLY A 205 -0.54 3.48 -9.86
N TYR A 206 -1.67 3.59 -10.54
CA TYR A 206 -1.72 4.00 -11.94
C TYR A 206 -2.51 5.29 -12.04
N GLY A 207 -1.81 6.38 -12.33
CA GLY A 207 -2.34 7.73 -12.28
C GLY A 207 -2.72 8.30 -13.64
N PHE A 208 -3.76 9.12 -13.63
CA PHE A 208 -4.25 9.89 -14.76
C PHE A 208 -4.29 11.37 -14.38
N LYS A 209 -3.73 12.22 -15.25
CA LYS A 209 -3.87 13.67 -15.16
C LYS A 209 -5.13 14.08 -15.91
N VAL A 210 -6.23 14.27 -15.18
CA VAL A 210 -7.56 14.57 -15.75
C VAL A 210 -7.69 16.05 -16.10
N SER A 211 -7.11 16.92 -15.28
CA SER A 211 -7.06 18.36 -15.55
C SER A 211 -5.70 18.92 -15.17
N GLN A 212 -5.49 20.21 -15.40
CA GLN A 212 -4.27 20.88 -14.91
C GLN A 212 -4.18 20.84 -13.37
N ARG A 213 -5.31 20.69 -12.66
CA ARG A 213 -5.37 20.77 -11.20
C ARG A 213 -5.62 19.44 -10.50
N LEU A 214 -6.08 18.42 -11.22
CA LEU A 214 -6.53 17.16 -10.62
C LEU A 214 -5.79 15.97 -11.24
N LEU A 215 -5.20 15.17 -10.36
CA LEU A 215 -4.71 13.84 -10.68
C LEU A 215 -5.51 12.81 -9.92
N ILE A 216 -5.86 11.72 -10.59
CA ILE A 216 -6.57 10.59 -10.02
C ILE A 216 -5.64 9.39 -10.09
N ILE A 217 -5.41 8.74 -8.96
CA ILE A 217 -4.47 7.62 -8.84
C ILE A 217 -5.13 6.49 -8.06
N PRO A 218 -5.81 5.54 -8.73
CA PRO A 218 -6.07 4.23 -8.14
C PRO A 218 -4.74 3.58 -7.74
N ALA A 219 -4.67 3.09 -6.51
CA ALA A 219 -3.48 2.51 -5.91
C ALA A 219 -3.80 1.29 -5.06
N VAL A 220 -2.83 0.37 -5.02
CA VAL A 220 -2.82 -0.76 -4.11
C VAL A 220 -1.63 -0.59 -3.18
N GLU A 221 -1.88 -0.69 -1.89
CA GLU A 221 -0.88 -0.63 -0.83
C GLU A 221 -0.82 -1.96 -0.08
N THR A 222 0.40 -2.36 0.25
CA THR A 222 0.64 -3.54 1.06
C THR A 222 1.80 -3.29 2.02
N PRO A 223 1.69 -3.69 3.30
CA PRO A 223 2.80 -3.62 4.23
C PRO A 223 3.88 -4.60 3.78
N VAL A 224 5.13 -4.21 3.98
CA VAL A 224 6.31 -4.99 3.61
C VAL A 224 7.18 -5.32 4.82
N PHE A 225 7.08 -4.54 5.89
CA PHE A 225 7.85 -4.74 7.11
C PHE A 225 7.12 -4.15 8.31
N SER A 226 7.06 -4.88 9.42
CA SER A 226 6.48 -4.42 10.68
C SER A 226 7.58 -4.19 11.73
N ALA A 227 7.70 -2.97 12.24
CA ALA A 227 8.58 -2.67 13.38
C ALA A 227 7.88 -3.01 14.70
N VAL A 228 6.58 -2.71 14.79
CA VAL A 228 5.72 -3.05 15.94
C VAL A 228 4.41 -3.63 15.40
N PRO A 229 4.06 -4.88 15.71
CA PRO A 229 4.93 -5.91 16.31
C PRO A 229 6.15 -6.21 15.41
N ALA A 230 7.19 -6.81 15.98
CA ALA A 230 8.38 -7.19 15.21
C ALA A 230 8.00 -8.10 14.03
N ASP A 231 8.59 -7.86 12.86
CA ASP A 231 8.15 -8.50 11.62
C ASP A 231 8.35 -10.02 11.66
N GLU A 232 7.27 -10.75 11.40
CA GLU A 232 7.29 -12.21 11.26
C GLU A 232 6.81 -12.65 9.87
N GLY A 233 7.08 -11.86 8.84
CA GLY A 233 6.85 -12.24 7.45
C GLY A 233 6.19 -11.16 6.61
N PHE A 234 7.00 -10.24 6.09
CA PHE A 234 6.61 -9.27 5.07
C PHE A 234 5.37 -8.42 5.45
N GLY A 235 5.36 -7.89 6.68
CA GLY A 235 4.29 -7.03 7.18
C GLY A 235 3.00 -7.77 7.55
N GLN A 236 3.07 -9.07 7.79
CA GLN A 236 1.95 -9.85 8.31
C GLN A 236 1.68 -9.52 9.78
N LEU A 237 0.41 -9.52 10.14
CA LEU A 237 -0.08 -9.37 11.50
C LEU A 237 -0.80 -10.64 11.91
N HIS A 238 -0.70 -10.99 13.19
CA HIS A 238 -1.43 -12.12 13.76
C HIS A 238 -2.80 -11.67 14.22
N TRP A 239 -3.82 -12.44 13.86
CA TRP A 239 -5.14 -12.41 14.51
C TRP A 239 -5.50 -13.84 14.87
N PHE A 240 -5.66 -14.08 16.17
CA PHE A 240 -5.83 -15.42 16.74
C PHE A 240 -4.62 -16.29 16.40
N ASN A 241 -4.81 -17.50 15.86
CA ASN A 241 -3.71 -18.41 15.53
C ASN A 241 -3.25 -18.29 14.06
N SER A 242 -3.76 -17.32 13.30
CA SER A 242 -3.46 -17.14 11.88
C SER A 242 -2.83 -15.78 11.56
N ARG A 243 -2.02 -15.77 10.49
CA ARG A 243 -1.40 -14.54 9.95
C ARG A 243 -2.22 -13.98 8.80
N TYR A 244 -2.43 -12.67 8.84
CA TYR A 244 -3.13 -11.91 7.80
C TYR A 244 -2.26 -10.75 7.32
N ARG A 245 -2.40 -10.40 6.04
CA ARG A 245 -1.71 -9.26 5.42
C ARG A 245 -2.72 -8.23 4.95
N PRO A 246 -2.77 -7.03 5.55
CA PRO A 246 -3.62 -5.96 5.06
C PRO A 246 -3.27 -5.56 3.62
N LEU A 247 -4.24 -5.55 2.73
CA LEU A 247 -4.16 -4.95 1.40
C LEU A 247 -5.11 -3.76 1.37
N ILE A 248 -4.65 -2.62 0.89
CA ILE A 248 -5.47 -1.40 0.85
C ILE A 248 -5.61 -0.99 -0.62
N PHE A 249 -6.85 -0.85 -1.07
CA PHE A 249 -7.19 -0.35 -2.38
C PHE A 249 -7.76 1.05 -2.21
N SER A 250 -7.09 2.07 -2.74
CA SER A 250 -7.52 3.46 -2.61
C SER A 250 -7.49 4.20 -3.94
N VAL A 251 -8.33 5.23 -4.07
CA VAL A 251 -8.33 6.11 -5.23
C VAL A 251 -7.92 7.51 -4.79
N ARG A 252 -6.67 7.88 -5.02
CA ARG A 252 -6.14 9.16 -4.56
C ARG A 252 -6.46 10.29 -5.54
N LEU A 253 -7.09 11.34 -5.03
CA LEU A 253 -7.38 12.59 -5.72
C LEU A 253 -6.39 13.65 -5.24
N LEU A 254 -5.41 14.01 -6.07
CA LEU A 254 -4.43 15.06 -5.75
C LEU A 254 -4.86 16.38 -6.39
N PHE A 255 -4.99 17.41 -5.55
CA PHE A 255 -5.34 18.75 -5.97
C PHE A 255 -4.10 19.65 -6.03
N LEU A 256 -3.62 19.90 -7.26
CA LEU A 256 -2.57 20.87 -7.54
C LEU A 256 -3.13 22.30 -7.46
N ARG A 257 -2.35 23.22 -6.88
CA ARG A 257 -2.75 24.62 -6.69
C ARG A 257 -1.94 25.55 -7.59
N TYR A 258 -2.54 26.64 -8.05
CA TYR A 258 -1.79 27.68 -8.77
C TYR A 258 -0.94 28.53 -7.82
N PRO A 259 0.17 29.10 -8.33
CA PRO A 259 0.95 30.10 -7.59
C PRO A 259 0.06 31.28 -7.18
N LYS A 260 0.37 31.91 -6.05
CA LYS A 260 -0.33 33.13 -5.63
C LYS A 260 0.34 34.32 -6.33
N GLY A 261 -0.38 35.01 -7.21
CA GLY A 261 0.06 36.26 -7.85
C GLY A 261 1.03 36.09 -9.04
N PHE A 262 1.54 37.23 -9.54
CA PHE A 262 2.58 37.35 -10.57
C PHE A 262 3.97 36.92 -10.06
N GLU A 263 4.06 35.86 -9.26
CA GLU A 263 5.36 35.28 -8.93
C GLU A 263 5.90 34.60 -10.19
N CYS A 264 6.74 35.32 -10.94
CA CYS A 264 7.54 34.76 -12.01
C CYS A 264 8.22 33.49 -11.50
N PRO A 265 8.22 32.39 -12.28
CA PRO A 265 8.95 31.20 -11.89
C PRO A 265 10.39 31.59 -11.55
N PRO A 266 10.92 31.16 -10.38
CA PRO A 266 12.27 31.53 -9.99
C PRO A 266 13.22 31.09 -11.11
N VAL A 267 14.03 32.03 -11.60
CA VAL A 267 14.97 31.82 -12.69
C VAL A 267 15.67 30.48 -12.49
N ILE A 268 15.61 29.61 -13.50
CA ILE A 268 16.32 28.33 -13.50
C ILE A 268 17.79 28.69 -13.28
N LYS A 269 18.30 28.50 -12.07
CA LYS A 269 19.73 28.60 -11.80
C LYS A 269 20.34 27.40 -12.51
N HIS A 270 20.81 27.60 -13.73
CA HIS A 270 21.76 26.69 -14.35
C HIS A 270 22.85 26.44 -13.30
N ASN A 271 23.14 25.16 -13.07
CA ASN A 271 24.06 24.68 -12.05
C ASN A 271 25.25 25.63 -11.91
N ALA A 272 25.57 26.02 -10.67
CA ALA A 272 26.70 26.90 -10.36
C ALA A 272 28.08 26.34 -10.79
N PHE A 273 28.10 25.17 -11.43
CA PHE A 273 29.27 24.60 -12.10
C PHE A 273 29.54 25.18 -13.50
N GLU A 274 28.57 25.87 -14.13
CA GLU A 274 28.78 26.58 -15.41
C GLU A 274 28.99 28.10 -15.22
N GLY A 275 29.31 28.54 -14.01
CA GLY A 275 29.57 29.96 -13.66
C GLY A 275 30.82 30.60 -14.28
N LYS A 276 31.40 30.02 -15.35
CA LYS A 276 32.59 30.56 -16.05
C LYS A 276 32.41 30.73 -17.56
N LYS A 277 31.19 30.85 -18.06
CA LYS A 277 30.97 31.35 -19.43
C LYS A 277 29.91 32.46 -19.43
N HIS A 278 30.33 33.65 -18.98
CA HIS A 278 29.72 34.87 -19.45
C HIS A 278 29.82 34.88 -20.99
N LYS A 279 28.70 34.62 -21.68
CA LYS A 279 28.58 35.00 -23.08
C LYS A 279 28.37 36.50 -23.11
N GLU A 280 29.46 37.22 -23.29
CA GLU A 280 29.47 38.63 -23.63
C GLU A 280 28.75 38.79 -24.97
N TYR A 281 27.58 39.44 -24.92
CA TYR A 281 26.83 39.76 -26.13
C TYR A 281 27.52 40.94 -26.80
N LYS A 282 28.24 40.71 -27.90
CA LYS A 282 28.73 41.81 -28.72
C LYS A 282 27.51 42.47 -29.37
N PRO A 283 27.30 43.79 -29.22
CA PRO A 283 26.28 44.47 -29.99
C PRO A 283 26.72 44.47 -31.46
N ASP A 284 25.94 43.80 -32.30
CA ASP A 284 26.10 43.90 -33.75
C ASP A 284 25.83 45.34 -34.16
N SER A 285 26.88 46.00 -34.64
CA SER A 285 26.82 47.32 -35.26
C SER A 285 26.01 47.22 -36.56
N TYR A 286 24.78 47.72 -36.53
CA TYR A 286 24.01 48.03 -37.74
C TYR A 286 23.89 49.55 -37.86
N HIS A 287 24.72 50.13 -38.75
CA HIS A 287 24.42 51.36 -39.48
C HIS A 287 23.90 50.94 -40.86
N PRO A 288 22.84 51.60 -41.35
CA PRO A 288 23.03 52.79 -42.16
C PRO A 288 22.38 54.04 -41.58
#